data_AF-A0A5E4SQC5-F1
#
_entry.id   AF-A0A5E4SQC5-F1
#
_cell.length_a   1.000
_cell.length_b   1.000
_cell.length_c   1.000
_cell.angle_alpha   90.00
_cell.angle_beta   90.00
_cell.angle_gamma   90.00
#
_symmetry.space_group_name_H-M   'P 1'
#
loop_
_entity.id
_entity.type
_entity.pdbx_description
1 polymer ?
#
loop_
_entity_poly.entity_id
_entity_poly.type
_entity_poly.pdbx_seq_one_letter_code
_entity_poly.pdbx_strand_id
1 'polypeptide(L)'
;MGVDETVDRGNVLLCKSDVDPKFGACATKAVWSARDRTEIALLFTEARSHAQIALKVFGFRNNFSEFPEQALHSAVHSTGERAPAVTVWIESGELRKLPSGGIWKATLKLNQQNWHQSPGQALAESTVEFTLRVTDTKNIQIFLPEHNTTTPTVDLGLIGQVSRDGRTTGRRNIDMCLYDGFGAHSSRFDVTIKDGLTVPQRAPENFSVVRDGTSGQSPRERIDYRVTYVHNGQRKTFINGETVSLPGGNNAEVRSVYLPNIPVPVMCKPMPLTLETPEFNAKEKAAGSYTGRLKIIFSPSAQSL
;
A
#
# COMPACT_ATOMS: atom_id res chain seq x y z
N MET A 1 -22.02 51.22 -19.40
CA MET A 1 -22.19 49.98 -18.62
C MET A 1 -21.02 49.92 -17.66
N GLY A 2 -21.22 50.37 -16.42
CA GLY A 2 -20.19 50.29 -15.39
C GLY A 2 -20.07 48.84 -14.93
N VAL A 3 -18.85 48.30 -14.94
CA VAL A 3 -18.54 47.08 -14.20
C VAL A 3 -18.62 47.48 -12.73
N ASP A 4 -19.54 46.88 -11.99
CA ASP A 4 -19.76 47.18 -10.59
C ASP A 4 -18.54 46.75 -9.76
N GLU A 5 -17.70 47.72 -9.38
CA GLU A 5 -16.49 47.56 -8.56
C GLU A 5 -16.80 47.01 -7.14
N THR A 6 -18.06 46.80 -6.77
CA THR A 6 -18.43 46.21 -5.47
C THR A 6 -18.40 44.67 -5.44
N VAL A 7 -18.34 44.00 -6.60
CA VAL A 7 -18.47 42.54 -6.72
C VAL A 7 -17.32 41.75 -6.09
N ASP A 8 -16.12 42.33 -5.99
CA ASP A 8 -14.94 41.65 -5.42
C ASP A 8 -14.62 42.02 -3.96
N ARG A 9 -15.41 42.90 -3.33
CA ARG A 9 -15.21 43.29 -1.92
C ARG A 9 -15.93 42.32 -0.99
N GLY A 10 -15.21 41.74 -0.04
CA GLY A 10 -15.80 40.88 0.99
C GLY A 10 -16.07 39.44 0.55
N ASN A 11 -15.42 38.95 -0.51
CA ASN A 11 -15.48 37.54 -0.91
C ASN A 11 -14.83 36.63 0.14
N VAL A 12 -15.54 35.58 0.53
CA VAL A 12 -15.09 34.58 1.51
C VAL A 12 -15.22 33.17 0.94
N LEU A 13 -14.46 32.24 1.50
CA LEU A 13 -14.56 30.81 1.22
C LEU A 13 -14.86 30.06 2.51
N LEU A 14 -15.95 29.31 2.49
CA LEU A 14 -16.49 28.62 3.66
C LEU A 14 -16.59 27.12 3.38
N CYS A 15 -16.36 26.30 4.40
CA CYS A 15 -16.68 24.89 4.29
C CYS A 15 -18.20 24.69 4.31
N LYS A 16 -18.65 23.54 3.82
CA LYS A 16 -20.08 23.15 3.88
C LYS A 16 -20.49 22.67 5.28
N SER A 17 -19.52 22.21 6.05
CA SER A 17 -19.68 21.76 7.44
C SER A 17 -18.48 22.23 8.25
N ASP A 18 -18.68 22.42 9.55
CA ASP A 18 -17.64 22.66 10.54
C ASP A 18 -17.22 21.38 11.27
N VAL A 19 -17.86 20.25 10.99
CA VAL A 19 -17.62 18.96 11.65
C VAL A 19 -17.41 17.78 10.70
N ASP A 20 -18.03 17.78 9.51
CA ASP A 20 -17.90 16.68 8.53
C ASP A 20 -16.67 16.90 7.62
N PRO A 21 -15.59 16.09 7.78
CA PRO A 21 -14.37 16.27 7.01
C PRO A 21 -14.46 15.72 5.58
N LYS A 22 -15.57 15.07 5.19
CA LYS A 22 -15.71 14.40 3.88
C LYS A 22 -15.35 15.30 2.70
N PHE A 23 -15.73 16.57 2.77
CA PHE A 23 -15.40 17.58 1.77
C PHE A 23 -14.66 18.80 2.34
N GLY A 24 -14.06 18.63 3.53
CA GLY A 24 -13.46 19.71 4.31
C GLY A 24 -14.39 20.21 5.41
N ALA A 25 -13.90 20.15 6.65
CA ALA A 25 -14.52 20.75 7.83
C ALA A 25 -13.73 21.97 8.28
N CYS A 26 -14.37 23.14 8.26
CA CYS A 26 -13.84 24.43 8.69
C CYS A 26 -14.99 25.43 8.91
N ALA A 27 -14.69 26.72 9.16
CA ALA A 27 -15.71 27.73 9.37
C ALA A 27 -16.77 27.76 8.25
N THR A 28 -18.04 27.71 8.66
CA THR A 28 -19.24 27.75 7.79
C THR A 28 -19.90 29.13 7.75
N LYS A 29 -19.36 30.08 8.51
CA LYS A 29 -19.84 31.47 8.60
C LYS A 29 -18.68 32.41 8.38
N ALA A 30 -18.94 33.45 7.60
CA ALA A 30 -18.00 34.54 7.42
C ALA A 30 -17.84 35.35 8.71
N VAL A 31 -16.68 35.94 8.92
CA VAL A 31 -16.43 36.89 10.01
C VAL A 31 -15.59 38.05 9.51
N TRP A 32 -15.72 39.21 10.13
CA TRP A 32 -14.94 40.37 9.74
C TRP A 32 -13.51 40.29 10.27
N SER A 33 -12.52 40.49 9.40
CA SER A 33 -11.10 40.62 9.74
C SER A 33 -10.52 39.44 10.54
N ALA A 34 -10.97 38.21 10.27
CA ALA A 34 -10.29 37.02 10.78
C ALA A 34 -8.85 36.96 10.24
N ARG A 35 -7.92 36.86 11.17
CA ARG A 35 -6.49 36.68 10.91
C ARG A 35 -6.16 35.18 10.97
N ASP A 36 -4.92 34.87 10.61
CA ASP A 36 -4.38 33.51 10.57
C ASP A 36 -4.92 32.65 9.42
N ARG A 37 -4.21 31.56 9.15
CA ARG A 37 -4.59 30.55 8.17
C ARG A 37 -5.77 29.72 8.67
N THR A 38 -6.66 29.34 7.77
CA THR A 38 -7.73 28.37 8.05
C THR A 38 -7.12 26.97 8.14
N GLU A 39 -7.39 26.26 9.23
CA GLU A 39 -7.22 24.81 9.30
C GLU A 39 -8.50 24.12 8.79
N ILE A 40 -8.35 23.15 7.90
CA ILE A 40 -9.44 22.41 7.29
C ILE A 40 -9.17 20.93 7.55
N ALA A 41 -10.02 20.27 8.34
CA ALA A 41 -9.94 18.81 8.45
C ALA A 41 -10.54 18.18 7.19
N LEU A 42 -9.74 17.41 6.45
CA LEU A 42 -10.14 16.81 5.17
C LEU A 42 -9.93 15.30 5.20
N LEU A 43 -10.96 14.54 4.81
CA LEU A 43 -10.94 13.08 4.77
C LEU A 43 -10.21 12.56 3.53
N PHE A 44 -9.06 11.93 3.72
CA PHE A 44 -8.34 11.19 2.70
C PHE A 44 -8.75 9.73 2.72
N THR A 45 -8.97 9.15 1.54
CA THR A 45 -9.30 7.73 1.34
C THR A 45 -8.26 7.09 0.43
N GLU A 46 -7.70 5.96 0.84
CA GLU A 46 -6.76 5.18 0.03
C GLU A 46 -7.51 4.47 -1.11
N ALA A 47 -6.94 4.47 -2.31
CA ALA A 47 -7.63 4.15 -3.54
C ALA A 47 -8.09 2.68 -3.66
N ARG A 48 -7.43 1.72 -3.02
CA ARG A 48 -7.80 0.29 -3.10
C ARG A 48 -8.38 -0.24 -1.80
N SER A 49 -7.69 -0.02 -0.69
CA SER A 49 -8.08 -0.48 0.64
C SER A 49 -9.27 0.26 1.21
N HIS A 50 -9.57 1.45 0.70
CA HIS A 50 -10.57 2.36 1.25
C HIS A 50 -10.32 2.72 2.71
N ALA A 51 -9.08 2.53 3.21
CA ALA A 51 -8.66 3.05 4.49
C ALA A 51 -8.82 4.58 4.48
N GLN A 52 -9.24 5.13 5.62
CA GLN A 52 -9.56 6.55 5.74
C GLN A 52 -8.76 7.21 6.86
N ILE A 53 -8.39 8.47 6.63
CA ILE A 53 -7.75 9.32 7.63
C ILE A 53 -8.07 10.79 7.38
N ALA A 54 -8.41 11.52 8.43
CA ALA A 54 -8.54 12.97 8.36
C ALA A 54 -7.17 13.63 8.56
N LEU A 55 -6.74 14.44 7.59
CA LEU A 55 -5.54 15.27 7.67
C LEU A 55 -5.92 16.74 7.74
N LYS A 56 -5.04 17.57 8.31
CA LYS A 56 -5.20 19.02 8.21
C LYS A 56 -4.68 19.52 6.85
N VAL A 57 -5.54 20.19 6.12
CA VAL A 57 -5.21 21.07 5.00
C VAL A 57 -5.25 22.50 5.52
N PHE A 58 -4.26 23.29 5.19
CA PHE A 58 -4.21 24.70 5.55
C PHE A 58 -4.59 25.53 4.35
N GLY A 59 -5.22 26.68 4.58
CA GLY A 59 -5.50 27.62 3.52
C GLY A 59 -5.58 29.06 3.98
N PHE A 60 -5.16 29.97 3.11
CA PHE A 60 -5.36 31.40 3.28
C PHE A 60 -5.76 32.03 1.95
N ARG A 61 -6.31 33.23 2.04
CA ARG A 61 -6.53 34.12 0.89
C ARG A 61 -5.60 35.33 1.00
N ASN A 62 -5.13 35.80 -0.15
CA ASN A 62 -4.34 37.03 -0.28
C ASN A 62 -5.13 38.00 -1.19
N ASN A 63 -5.53 39.13 -0.61
CA ASN A 63 -6.33 40.15 -1.29
C ASN A 63 -5.48 41.32 -1.83
N PHE A 64 -4.16 41.14 -1.95
CA PHE A 64 -3.21 42.16 -2.41
C PHE A 64 -3.37 43.51 -1.67
N SER A 65 -3.63 43.43 -0.36
CA SER A 65 -3.84 44.56 0.55
C SER A 65 -2.73 44.63 1.62
N GLU A 66 -2.78 45.58 2.56
CA GLU A 66 -1.84 45.70 3.69
C GLU A 66 -1.67 44.41 4.53
N PHE A 67 -2.61 43.47 4.47
CA PHE A 67 -2.52 42.18 5.15
C PHE A 67 -2.26 41.04 4.14
N PRO A 68 -1.08 40.39 4.19
CA PRO A 68 -0.67 39.44 3.15
C PRO A 68 -1.41 38.10 3.20
N GLU A 69 -1.83 37.65 4.39
CA GLU A 69 -2.54 36.37 4.59
C GLU A 69 -3.77 36.59 5.45
N GLN A 70 -4.93 36.13 4.96
CA GLN A 70 -6.20 36.20 5.67
C GLN A 70 -6.82 34.80 5.70
N ALA A 71 -7.56 34.49 6.78
CA ALA A 71 -8.33 33.26 6.82
C ALA A 71 -9.32 33.21 5.66
N LEU A 72 -9.63 32.01 5.17
CA LEU A 72 -10.57 31.81 4.05
C LEU A 72 -11.96 32.40 4.34
N HIS A 73 -12.42 32.29 5.60
CA HIS A 73 -13.72 32.79 6.08
C HIS A 73 -13.70 34.27 6.51
N SER A 74 -12.54 34.93 6.43
CA SER A 74 -12.41 36.34 6.74
C SER A 74 -13.10 37.16 5.66
N ALA A 75 -13.85 38.19 6.03
CA ALA A 75 -14.26 39.27 5.15
C ALA A 75 -13.42 40.51 5.48
N VAL A 76 -12.88 41.18 4.45
CA VAL A 76 -12.12 42.42 4.61
C VAL A 76 -12.44 43.37 3.48
N HIS A 77 -12.23 44.66 3.71
CA HIS A 77 -12.16 45.63 2.63
C HIS A 77 -10.95 45.31 1.74
N SER A 78 -11.20 45.04 0.46
CA SER A 78 -10.16 45.03 -0.57
C SER A 78 -10.19 46.38 -1.28
N THR A 79 -9.01 46.99 -1.41
CA THR A 79 -8.79 48.22 -2.20
C THR A 79 -8.19 47.92 -3.58
N GLY A 80 -7.87 46.65 -3.85
CA GLY A 80 -7.27 46.21 -5.11
C GLY A 80 -8.30 45.83 -6.18
N GLU A 81 -7.98 46.10 -7.43
CA GLU A 81 -8.74 45.71 -8.64
C GLU A 81 -8.56 44.23 -9.03
N ARG A 82 -7.83 43.44 -8.23
CA ARG A 82 -7.51 42.03 -8.52
C ARG A 82 -8.30 41.09 -7.62
N ALA A 83 -8.81 40.02 -8.22
CA ALA A 83 -9.45 38.93 -7.49
C ALA A 83 -8.49 38.32 -6.45
N PRO A 84 -9.00 37.89 -5.27
CA PRO A 84 -8.21 37.21 -4.25
C PRO A 84 -7.48 35.97 -4.79
N ALA A 85 -6.20 35.82 -4.43
CA ALA A 85 -5.51 34.54 -4.62
C ALA A 85 -5.79 33.62 -3.42
N VAL A 86 -6.07 32.34 -3.68
CA VAL A 86 -6.33 31.33 -2.64
C VAL A 86 -5.20 30.32 -2.68
N THR A 87 -4.59 30.08 -1.53
CA THR A 87 -3.55 29.06 -1.37
C THR A 87 -4.05 28.00 -0.41
N VAL A 88 -3.93 26.73 -0.81
CA VAL A 88 -4.20 25.57 0.04
C VAL A 88 -3.02 24.61 -0.01
N TRP A 89 -2.62 24.05 1.12
CA TRP A 89 -1.47 23.14 1.21
C TRP A 89 -1.60 22.17 2.38
N ILE A 90 -0.73 21.15 2.39
CA ILE A 90 -0.62 20.18 3.49
C ILE A 90 0.77 20.33 4.09
N GLU A 91 0.86 20.44 5.41
CA GLU A 91 2.16 20.49 6.08
C GLU A 91 2.81 19.11 6.15
N SER A 92 4.15 19.08 6.15
CA SER A 92 4.90 17.81 6.21
C SER A 92 4.60 16.98 7.48
N GLY A 93 4.22 17.61 8.59
CA GLY A 93 3.80 16.93 9.82
C GLY A 93 2.51 16.12 9.66
N GLU A 94 1.57 16.60 8.84
CA GLU A 94 0.31 15.89 8.55
C GLU A 94 0.55 14.68 7.67
N LEU A 95 1.46 14.79 6.68
CA LEU A 95 1.80 13.67 5.81
C LEU A 95 2.36 12.46 6.57
N ARG A 96 3.02 12.68 7.71
CA ARG A 96 3.55 11.59 8.57
C ARG A 96 2.47 10.79 9.29
N LYS A 97 1.22 11.30 9.35
CA LYS A 97 0.11 10.59 10.00
C LYS A 97 -0.49 9.51 9.11
N LEU A 98 -0.19 9.52 7.81
CA LEU A 98 -0.67 8.50 6.88
C LEU A 98 -0.25 7.10 7.38
N PRO A 99 -1.20 6.19 7.58
CA PRO A 99 -0.94 4.93 8.27
C PRO A 99 -0.23 3.89 7.40
N SER A 100 -0.27 4.05 6.08
CA SER A 100 0.35 3.16 5.11
C SER A 100 0.67 3.89 3.81
N GLY A 101 1.56 3.30 3.01
CA GLY A 101 1.74 3.72 1.62
C GLY A 101 0.52 3.38 0.75
N GLY A 102 0.40 4.06 -0.38
CA GLY A 102 -0.71 3.94 -1.32
C GLY A 102 -0.99 5.23 -2.08
N ILE A 103 -2.14 5.26 -2.77
CA ILE A 103 -2.65 6.46 -3.44
C ILE A 103 -3.82 6.99 -2.62
N TRP A 104 -3.59 8.07 -1.87
CA TRP A 104 -4.59 8.70 -1.02
C TRP A 104 -5.26 9.87 -1.75
N LYS A 105 -6.59 9.88 -1.79
CA LYS A 105 -7.38 10.89 -2.49
C LYS A 105 -8.31 11.62 -1.55
N ALA A 106 -8.53 12.90 -1.79
CA ALA A 106 -9.52 13.71 -1.09
C ALA A 106 -10.06 14.82 -1.99
N THR A 107 -11.28 15.25 -1.72
CA THR A 107 -11.94 16.34 -2.46
C THR A 107 -12.32 17.44 -1.48
N LEU A 108 -11.71 18.61 -1.60
CA LEU A 108 -12.08 19.80 -0.83
C LEU A 108 -13.13 20.60 -1.58
N LYS A 109 -14.22 20.98 -0.90
CA LYS A 109 -15.27 21.85 -1.45
C LYS A 109 -15.46 23.08 -0.59
N LEU A 110 -15.33 24.25 -1.20
CA LEU A 110 -15.49 25.54 -0.55
C LEU A 110 -16.60 26.33 -1.22
N ASN A 111 -17.58 26.79 -0.43
CA ASN A 111 -18.61 27.69 -0.88
C ASN A 111 -18.07 29.11 -0.89
N GLN A 112 -18.13 29.77 -2.03
CA GLN A 112 -17.87 31.20 -2.15
C GLN A 112 -19.12 31.97 -1.73
N GLN A 113 -18.95 32.96 -0.86
CA GLN A 113 -19.99 33.93 -0.53
C GLN A 113 -19.43 35.34 -0.62
N ASN A 114 -20.31 36.33 -0.77
CA ASN A 114 -19.94 37.74 -0.63
C ASN A 114 -20.59 38.31 0.63
N TRP A 115 -19.76 38.87 1.51
CA TRP A 115 -20.19 39.44 2.79
C TRP A 115 -21.24 40.57 2.65
N HIS A 116 -21.16 41.38 1.60
CA HIS A 116 -22.02 42.55 1.42
C HIS A 116 -23.23 42.28 0.52
N GLN A 117 -23.02 41.58 -0.59
CA GLN A 117 -24.02 41.45 -1.65
C GLN A 117 -25.01 40.31 -1.40
N SER A 118 -24.56 39.24 -0.73
CA SER A 118 -25.36 38.01 -0.58
C SER A 118 -24.97 37.25 0.71
N PRO A 119 -25.15 37.88 1.89
CA PRO A 119 -24.72 37.29 3.15
C PRO A 119 -25.43 35.96 3.39
N GLY A 120 -24.67 34.89 3.60
CA GLY A 120 -25.21 33.55 3.86
C GLY A 120 -25.68 32.78 2.61
N GLN A 121 -25.65 33.38 1.43
CA GLN A 121 -25.96 32.71 0.17
C GLN A 121 -24.67 32.30 -0.56
N ALA A 122 -24.57 31.01 -0.91
CA ALA A 122 -23.48 30.51 -1.75
C ALA A 122 -23.64 31.05 -3.18
N LEU A 123 -22.61 31.74 -3.67
CA LEU A 123 -22.51 32.27 -5.03
C LEU A 123 -21.88 31.27 -6.01
N ALA A 124 -20.92 30.48 -5.53
CA ALA A 124 -20.24 29.45 -6.29
C ALA A 124 -19.67 28.36 -5.35
N GLU A 125 -19.25 27.24 -5.93
CA GLU A 125 -18.53 26.16 -5.25
C GLU A 125 -17.18 25.97 -5.93
N SER A 126 -16.09 26.13 -5.18
CA SER A 126 -14.74 25.74 -5.61
C SER A 126 -14.44 24.31 -5.17
N THR A 127 -13.93 23.49 -6.09
CA THR A 127 -13.52 22.10 -5.81
C THR A 127 -12.02 21.94 -6.05
N VAL A 128 -11.31 21.33 -5.09
CA VAL A 128 -9.89 21.00 -5.19
C VAL A 128 -9.70 19.50 -4.92
N GLU A 129 -9.09 18.80 -5.87
CA GLU A 129 -8.80 17.37 -5.76
C GLU A 129 -7.36 17.15 -5.33
N PHE A 130 -7.16 16.43 -4.23
CA PHE A 130 -5.85 16.01 -3.75
C PHE A 130 -5.58 14.56 -4.16
N THR A 131 -4.37 14.29 -4.65
CA THR A 131 -3.85 12.93 -4.85
C THR A 131 -2.44 12.85 -4.28
N LEU A 132 -2.29 12.11 -3.18
CA LEU A 132 -1.00 11.85 -2.55
C LEU A 132 -0.53 10.45 -2.93
N ARG A 133 0.66 10.36 -3.53
CA ARG A 133 1.35 9.10 -3.80
C ARG A 133 2.42 8.91 -2.73
N VAL A 134 2.18 7.98 -1.81
CA VAL A 134 3.03 7.79 -0.63
C VAL A 134 3.59 6.39 -0.61
N THR A 135 4.91 6.24 -0.60
CA THR A 135 5.58 4.94 -0.49
C THR A 135 6.07 4.69 0.93
N ASP A 136 5.92 3.45 1.38
CA ASP A 136 6.42 2.96 2.66
C ASP A 136 7.45 1.86 2.43
N THR A 137 8.64 2.29 2.00
CA THR A 137 9.72 1.37 1.60
C THR A 137 10.28 0.56 2.77
N LYS A 138 10.08 1.01 4.00
CA LYS A 138 10.57 0.32 5.21
C LYS A 138 9.72 -0.89 5.58
N ASN A 139 8.46 -0.91 5.18
CA ASN A 139 7.53 -1.99 5.49
C ASN A 139 7.28 -2.93 4.30
N ILE A 140 8.04 -2.84 3.20
CA ILE A 140 8.01 -3.83 2.11
C ILE A 140 8.32 -5.20 2.69
N GLN A 141 7.40 -6.16 2.55
CA GLN A 141 7.57 -7.48 3.15
C GLN A 141 6.76 -8.59 2.46
N ILE A 142 7.18 -9.82 2.73
CA ILE A 142 6.40 -11.03 2.45
C ILE A 142 5.64 -11.35 3.73
N PHE A 143 4.31 -11.30 3.65
CA PHE A 143 3.44 -11.64 4.76
C PHE A 143 2.97 -13.08 4.66
N LEU A 144 3.06 -13.83 5.76
CA LEU A 144 2.65 -15.23 5.87
C LEU A 144 1.51 -15.32 6.90
N PRO A 145 0.24 -15.38 6.48
CA PRO A 145 -0.90 -15.28 7.41
C PRO A 145 -0.92 -16.37 8.49
N GLU A 146 -0.51 -17.59 8.14
CA GLU A 146 -0.46 -18.73 9.05
C GLU A 146 0.79 -18.76 9.95
N HIS A 147 1.69 -17.79 9.78
CA HIS A 147 3.00 -17.79 10.43
C HIS A 147 3.42 -16.40 10.91
N ASN A 148 3.37 -16.18 12.22
CA ASN A 148 3.74 -14.91 12.86
C ASN A 148 5.17 -14.87 13.42
N THR A 149 5.99 -15.89 13.12
CA THR A 149 7.38 -15.99 13.59
C THR A 149 8.37 -15.45 12.55
N THR A 150 9.54 -14.98 12.99
CA THR A 150 10.61 -14.49 12.10
C THR A 150 11.22 -15.57 11.20
N THR A 151 11.10 -16.84 11.56
CA THR A 151 11.63 -18.00 10.82
C THR A 151 10.62 -19.15 10.86
N PRO A 152 9.58 -19.12 10.00
CA PRO A 152 8.56 -20.14 10.02
C PRO A 152 9.09 -21.49 9.52
N THR A 153 8.61 -22.55 10.16
CA THR A 153 8.92 -23.94 9.79
C THR A 153 7.69 -24.57 9.17
N VAL A 154 7.89 -25.26 8.05
CA VAL A 154 6.84 -26.02 7.35
C VAL A 154 7.35 -27.44 7.11
N ASP A 155 6.48 -28.42 7.33
CA ASP A 155 6.74 -29.82 6.96
C ASP A 155 6.48 -30.02 5.45
N LEU A 156 7.25 -30.89 4.80
CA LEU A 156 7.05 -31.22 3.37
C LEU A 156 5.73 -31.95 3.10
N GLY A 157 4.99 -32.33 4.15
CA GLY A 157 3.74 -33.06 4.07
C GLY A 157 3.94 -34.46 3.53
N LEU A 158 5.04 -35.13 3.91
CA LEU A 158 5.33 -36.47 3.43
C LEU A 158 4.27 -37.44 3.97
N ILE A 159 3.60 -38.13 3.05
CA ILE A 159 2.58 -39.15 3.33
C ILE A 159 3.05 -40.51 2.84
N GLY A 160 2.52 -41.57 3.44
CA GLY A 160 2.83 -42.94 3.02
C GLY A 160 4.07 -43.55 3.66
N GLN A 161 4.40 -43.16 4.91
CA GLN A 161 5.51 -43.76 5.68
C GLN A 161 5.46 -45.30 5.81
N VAL A 162 4.37 -45.96 5.38
CA VAL A 162 4.20 -47.42 5.47
C VAL A 162 3.38 -47.98 4.28
N SER A 163 3.67 -47.64 3.02
CA SER A 163 3.30 -48.56 1.94
C SER A 163 4.16 -49.82 2.05
N ARG A 164 3.65 -51.03 1.75
CA ARG A 164 4.44 -52.29 1.76
C ARG A 164 5.76 -52.16 0.98
N ASP A 165 5.76 -51.23 0.02
CA ASP A 165 6.81 -51.07 -0.98
C ASP A 165 7.87 -50.03 -0.53
N GLY A 166 7.54 -49.17 0.45
CA GLY A 166 8.42 -48.13 0.99
C GLY A 166 8.43 -46.82 0.20
N ARG A 167 7.42 -46.58 -0.65
CA ARG A 167 7.29 -45.36 -1.45
C ARG A 167 6.53 -44.27 -0.69
N THR A 168 6.99 -43.03 -0.82
CA THR A 168 6.42 -41.83 -0.19
C THR A 168 6.45 -40.64 -1.15
N THR A 169 5.54 -39.69 -0.95
CA THR A 169 5.42 -38.42 -1.69
C THR A 169 4.93 -37.37 -0.69
N GLY A 170 4.97 -36.08 -1.04
CA GLY A 170 4.46 -35.03 -0.16
C GLY A 170 3.96 -33.81 -0.89
N ARG A 171 3.06 -33.09 -0.23
CA ARG A 171 2.52 -31.84 -0.72
C ARG A 171 2.20 -30.91 0.45
N ARG A 172 2.68 -29.68 0.38
CA ARG A 172 2.40 -28.63 1.37
C ARG A 172 2.07 -27.31 0.69
N ASN A 173 1.00 -26.65 1.12
CA ASN A 173 0.67 -25.30 0.69
C ASN A 173 1.22 -24.28 1.71
N ILE A 174 1.67 -23.14 1.20
CA ILE A 174 2.10 -21.99 2.00
C ILE A 174 1.35 -20.78 1.47
N ASP A 175 0.42 -20.24 2.25
CA ASP A 175 -0.20 -18.96 1.90
C ASP A 175 0.78 -17.82 2.19
N MET A 176 0.96 -16.94 1.20
CA MET A 176 1.77 -15.74 1.35
C MET A 176 1.20 -14.58 0.53
N CYS A 177 1.52 -13.36 0.97
CA CYS A 177 1.14 -12.13 0.30
C CYS A 177 2.34 -11.19 0.16
N LEU A 178 2.52 -10.59 -1.01
CA LEU A 178 3.60 -9.64 -1.28
C LEU A 178 3.09 -8.22 -1.04
N TYR A 179 3.56 -7.56 0.01
CA TYR A 179 3.20 -6.18 0.32
C TYR A 179 4.30 -5.22 -0.14
N ASP A 180 3.98 -4.38 -1.12
CA ASP A 180 4.90 -3.48 -1.80
C ASP A 180 5.13 -2.13 -1.09
N GLY A 181 4.46 -1.89 0.04
CA GLY A 181 4.50 -0.59 0.70
C GLY A 181 3.83 0.53 -0.09
N PHE A 182 3.02 0.20 -1.10
CA PHE A 182 2.40 1.18 -1.99
C PHE A 182 0.96 0.81 -2.40
N GLY A 183 0.25 0.07 -1.54
CA GLY A 183 -1.14 -0.32 -1.80
C GLY A 183 -1.30 -1.24 -3.02
N ALA A 184 -0.31 -2.09 -3.30
CA ALA A 184 -0.28 -2.98 -4.47
C ALA A 184 -0.39 -2.25 -5.82
N HIS A 185 0.12 -1.02 -5.89
CA HIS A 185 0.17 -0.24 -7.13
C HIS A 185 1.47 -0.42 -7.92
N SER A 186 2.49 -1.13 -7.40
CA SER A 186 3.67 -1.48 -8.19
C SER A 186 3.27 -2.20 -9.49
N SER A 187 3.94 -1.86 -10.59
CA SER A 187 3.66 -2.42 -11.93
C SER A 187 4.19 -3.84 -12.09
N ARG A 188 5.14 -4.27 -11.24
CA ARG A 188 5.72 -5.61 -11.25
C ARG A 188 6.12 -6.04 -9.83
N PHE A 189 6.05 -7.35 -9.61
CA PHE A 189 6.46 -8.01 -8.37
C PHE A 189 7.47 -9.10 -8.73
N ASP A 190 8.75 -8.87 -8.45
CA ASP A 190 9.82 -9.81 -8.75
C ASP A 190 10.07 -10.71 -7.53
N VAL A 191 10.03 -12.02 -7.73
CA VAL A 191 10.22 -13.02 -6.67
C VAL A 191 11.27 -14.04 -7.06
N THR A 192 12.27 -14.21 -6.20
CA THR A 192 13.31 -15.22 -6.33
C THR A 192 13.17 -16.22 -5.18
N ILE A 193 13.22 -17.51 -5.47
CA ILE A 193 13.20 -18.56 -4.45
C ILE A 193 14.47 -19.40 -4.61
N LYS A 194 15.20 -19.62 -3.51
CA LYS A 194 16.40 -20.47 -3.50
C LYS A 194 16.59 -21.20 -2.18
N ASP A 195 17.23 -22.37 -2.22
CA ASP A 195 17.61 -23.08 -1.00
C ASP A 195 19.07 -22.85 -0.56
N GLY A 196 19.89 -22.25 -1.43
CA GLY A 196 21.29 -21.94 -1.13
C GLY A 196 22.19 -23.17 -1.07
N LEU A 197 21.74 -24.33 -1.55
CA LEU A 197 22.51 -25.56 -1.58
C LEU A 197 23.22 -25.73 -2.92
N THR A 198 24.45 -26.24 -2.87
CA THR A 198 25.21 -26.68 -4.05
C THR A 198 25.41 -28.19 -3.96
N VAL A 199 24.56 -28.94 -4.64
CA VAL A 199 24.54 -30.42 -4.60
C VAL A 199 24.59 -31.01 -6.01
N PRO A 200 25.28 -32.14 -6.23
CA PRO A 200 25.44 -32.74 -7.54
C PRO A 200 24.17 -33.43 -8.01
N GLN A 201 23.96 -33.57 -9.32
CA GLN A 201 22.86 -34.36 -9.91
C GLN A 201 21.46 -33.89 -9.48
N ARG A 202 21.28 -32.59 -9.21
CA ARG A 202 19.98 -32.00 -8.93
C ARG A 202 19.49 -31.23 -10.15
N ALA A 203 18.24 -31.49 -10.55
CA ALA A 203 17.59 -30.76 -11.63
C ALA A 203 17.40 -29.27 -11.23
N PRO A 204 17.49 -28.30 -12.17
CA PRO A 204 17.40 -26.88 -11.85
C PRO A 204 16.09 -26.46 -11.16
N GLU A 205 14.99 -27.13 -11.46
CA GLU A 205 13.66 -26.86 -10.88
C GLU A 205 13.48 -27.46 -9.47
N ASN A 206 14.46 -28.20 -8.98
CA ASN A 206 14.41 -28.84 -7.68
C ASN A 206 15.12 -28.02 -6.60
N PHE A 207 14.52 -28.09 -5.43
CA PHE A 207 15.02 -27.64 -4.15
C PHE A 207 15.27 -28.87 -3.29
N SER A 208 16.08 -28.74 -2.25
CA SER A 208 16.42 -29.90 -1.41
C SER A 208 16.33 -29.56 0.08
N VAL A 209 15.86 -30.54 0.84
CA VAL A 209 16.19 -30.65 2.27
C VAL A 209 17.30 -31.69 2.41
N VAL A 210 18.22 -31.47 3.35
CA VAL A 210 19.37 -32.35 3.58
C VAL A 210 19.23 -33.04 4.93
N ARG A 211 19.73 -34.27 5.02
CA ARG A 211 19.78 -34.99 6.29
C ARG A 211 20.60 -34.18 7.28
N ASP A 212 20.08 -34.06 8.49
CA ASP A 212 20.76 -33.33 9.57
C ASP A 212 22.16 -33.91 9.82
N GLY A 213 23.15 -33.01 9.93
CA GLY A 213 24.56 -33.37 10.10
C GLY A 213 25.30 -33.74 8.81
N THR A 214 24.68 -33.63 7.63
CA THR A 214 25.31 -33.93 6.34
C THR A 214 25.33 -32.70 5.41
N SER A 215 26.10 -32.77 4.33
CA SER A 215 26.17 -31.74 3.29
C SER A 215 25.25 -32.02 2.08
N GLY A 216 24.49 -33.13 2.10
CA GLY A 216 23.55 -33.49 1.03
C GLY A 216 24.21 -33.85 -0.31
N GLN A 217 25.52 -34.10 -0.31
CA GLN A 217 26.27 -34.44 -1.53
C GLN A 217 25.86 -35.80 -2.10
N SER A 218 25.48 -36.73 -1.22
CA SER A 218 24.89 -38.01 -1.65
C SER A 218 23.39 -37.85 -1.93
N PRO A 219 22.86 -38.40 -3.03
CA PRO A 219 21.42 -38.48 -3.28
C PRO A 219 20.62 -39.19 -2.16
N ARG A 220 21.27 -40.03 -1.35
CA ARG A 220 20.65 -40.69 -0.18
C ARG A 220 20.43 -39.74 1.00
N GLU A 221 21.19 -38.64 1.05
CA GLU A 221 21.20 -37.65 2.12
C GLU A 221 20.36 -36.42 1.79
N ARG A 222 19.61 -36.43 0.69
CA ARG A 222 18.71 -35.33 0.33
C ARG A 222 17.32 -35.82 -0.08
N ILE A 223 16.32 -34.99 0.14
CA ILE A 223 14.98 -35.15 -0.42
C ILE A 223 14.73 -33.93 -1.30
N ASP A 224 14.52 -34.19 -2.59
CA ASP A 224 14.33 -33.15 -3.60
C ASP A 224 12.83 -32.88 -3.77
N TYR A 225 12.45 -31.61 -3.83
CA TYR A 225 11.07 -31.16 -4.00
C TYR A 225 11.01 -29.98 -4.98
N ARG A 226 9.83 -29.68 -5.49
CA ARG A 226 9.55 -28.55 -6.38
C ARG A 226 8.77 -27.48 -5.64
N VAL A 227 9.00 -26.23 -6.00
CA VAL A 227 8.20 -25.10 -5.54
C VAL A 227 7.38 -24.59 -6.71
N THR A 228 6.07 -24.52 -6.56
CA THR A 228 5.16 -24.07 -7.61
C THR A 228 4.27 -22.94 -7.12
N TYR A 229 3.74 -22.15 -8.06
CA TYR A 229 2.78 -21.08 -7.83
C TYR A 229 1.70 -21.12 -8.91
N VAL A 230 0.58 -20.45 -8.68
CA VAL A 230 -0.48 -20.31 -9.68
C VAL A 230 -0.39 -18.92 -10.31
N HIS A 231 -0.48 -18.87 -11.65
CA HIS A 231 -0.58 -17.63 -12.40
C HIS A 231 -1.50 -17.83 -13.60
N ASN A 232 -2.53 -16.98 -13.72
CA ASN A 232 -3.58 -17.08 -14.75
C ASN A 232 -4.23 -18.49 -14.79
N GLY A 233 -4.52 -19.05 -13.61
CA GLY A 233 -5.12 -20.38 -13.46
C GLY A 233 -4.18 -21.55 -13.76
N GLN A 234 -2.94 -21.31 -14.18
CA GLN A 234 -1.96 -22.35 -14.48
C GLN A 234 -0.92 -22.49 -13.37
N ARG A 235 -0.58 -23.74 -13.02
CA ARG A 235 0.53 -24.03 -12.10
C ARG A 235 1.85 -23.85 -12.86
N LYS A 236 2.75 -23.06 -12.30
CA LYS A 236 4.09 -22.79 -12.80
C LYS A 236 5.12 -23.20 -11.76
N THR A 237 6.28 -23.68 -12.21
CA THR A 237 7.37 -24.14 -11.35
C THR A 237 8.43 -23.05 -11.23
N PHE A 238 8.96 -22.85 -10.02
CA PHE A 238 10.16 -22.06 -9.80
C PHE A 238 11.41 -22.83 -10.19
N ILE A 239 12.35 -22.14 -10.82
CA ILE A 239 13.72 -22.63 -10.96
C ILE A 239 14.53 -22.07 -9.80
N ASN A 240 15.33 -22.93 -9.16
CA ASN A 240 16.06 -22.57 -7.94
C ASN A 240 17.08 -21.46 -8.22
N GLY A 241 16.90 -20.30 -7.58
CA GLY A 241 17.72 -19.12 -7.77
C GLY A 241 17.29 -18.17 -8.90
N GLU A 242 16.31 -18.57 -9.73
CA GLU A 242 15.79 -17.70 -10.78
C GLU A 242 14.67 -16.78 -10.29
N THR A 243 14.58 -15.61 -10.93
CA THR A 243 13.57 -14.60 -10.60
C THR A 243 12.37 -14.73 -11.51
N VAL A 244 11.19 -14.82 -10.92
CA VAL A 244 9.92 -14.71 -11.63
C VAL A 244 9.38 -13.29 -11.46
N SER A 245 9.03 -12.67 -12.58
CA SER A 245 8.35 -11.38 -12.61
C SER A 245 6.84 -11.58 -12.76
N LEU A 246 6.07 -11.13 -11.78
CA LEU A 246 4.61 -11.18 -11.80
C LEU A 246 4.02 -9.81 -12.17
N PRO A 247 2.99 -9.73 -13.04
CA PRO A 247 2.42 -8.46 -13.48
C PRO A 247 1.65 -7.76 -12.35
N GLY A 248 1.86 -6.47 -12.18
CA GLY A 248 1.18 -5.61 -11.21
C GLY A 248 0.25 -4.59 -11.87
N GLY A 249 0.12 -3.41 -11.26
CA GLY A 249 -0.70 -2.31 -11.76
C GLY A 249 -2.20 -2.50 -11.50
N ASN A 250 -3.05 -1.81 -12.28
CA ASN A 250 -4.49 -1.71 -11.99
C ASN A 250 -5.23 -3.05 -12.04
N ASN A 251 -4.78 -3.99 -12.87
CA ASN A 251 -5.39 -5.32 -13.01
C ASN A 251 -4.73 -6.38 -12.12
N ALA A 252 -3.86 -5.97 -11.19
CA ALA A 252 -3.28 -6.89 -10.24
C ALA A 252 -4.37 -7.52 -9.37
N GLU A 253 -4.36 -8.85 -9.26
CA GLU A 253 -5.07 -9.55 -8.20
C GLU A 253 -4.50 -9.08 -6.86
N VAL A 254 -5.37 -8.59 -5.99
CA VAL A 254 -5.00 -8.04 -4.68
C VAL A 254 -5.93 -8.59 -3.60
N ARG A 255 -5.38 -8.70 -2.40
CA ARG A 255 -6.08 -9.13 -1.19
C ARG A 255 -5.87 -8.09 -0.10
N SER A 256 -6.94 -7.79 0.63
CA SER A 256 -6.85 -6.99 1.85
C SER A 256 -6.31 -7.83 3.00
N VAL A 257 -5.32 -7.32 3.73
CA VAL A 257 -4.73 -7.97 4.91
C VAL A 257 -4.44 -6.96 6.01
N TYR A 258 -4.35 -7.43 7.25
CA TYR A 258 -3.81 -6.68 8.37
C TYR A 258 -2.37 -7.11 8.64
N LEU A 259 -1.45 -6.16 8.58
CA LEU A 259 -0.05 -6.42 8.90
C LEU A 259 0.20 -6.09 10.38
N PRO A 260 1.06 -6.85 11.09
CA PRO A 260 1.30 -6.63 12.53
C PRO A 260 1.73 -5.19 12.91
N ASN A 261 2.36 -4.48 11.98
CA ASN A 261 2.94 -3.16 12.15
C ASN A 261 2.13 -2.02 11.49
N ILE A 262 0.98 -2.32 10.88
CA ILE A 262 0.14 -1.32 10.19
C ILE A 262 -1.29 -1.39 10.75
N PRO A 263 -1.82 -0.29 11.33
CA PRO A 263 -3.08 -0.32 12.08
C PRO A 263 -4.34 -0.30 11.21
N VAL A 264 -4.19 -0.24 9.88
CA VAL A 264 -5.29 -0.20 8.90
C VAL A 264 -5.16 -1.38 7.92
N PRO A 265 -6.25 -1.83 7.30
CA PRO A 265 -6.16 -2.82 6.24
C PRO A 265 -5.31 -2.27 5.08
N VAL A 266 -4.41 -3.10 4.57
CA VAL A 266 -3.59 -2.79 3.39
C VAL A 266 -3.86 -3.77 2.26
N MET A 267 -3.44 -3.41 1.05
CA MET A 267 -3.52 -4.29 -0.11
C MET A 267 -2.17 -4.93 -0.40
N CYS A 268 -2.19 -6.25 -0.61
CA CYS A 268 -1.02 -7.03 -0.99
C CYS A 268 -1.37 -7.95 -2.17
N LYS A 269 -0.36 -8.43 -2.88
CA LYS A 269 -0.54 -9.39 -3.96
C LYS A 269 -0.49 -10.82 -3.43
N PRO A 270 -1.58 -11.61 -3.47
CA PRO A 270 -1.55 -13.00 -3.04
C PRO A 270 -0.62 -13.81 -3.96
N MET A 271 0.14 -14.71 -3.36
CA MET A 271 1.06 -15.57 -4.10
C MET A 271 1.27 -16.89 -3.36
N PRO A 272 0.23 -17.73 -3.20
CA PRO A 272 0.38 -19.00 -2.51
C PRO A 272 1.41 -19.89 -3.22
N LEU A 273 2.25 -20.56 -2.43
CA LEU A 273 3.21 -21.54 -2.91
C LEU A 273 2.72 -22.95 -2.62
N THR A 274 3.07 -23.90 -3.47
CA THR A 274 2.94 -25.33 -3.21
C THR A 274 4.31 -25.97 -3.27
N LEU A 275 4.72 -26.61 -2.17
CA LEU A 275 5.86 -27.51 -2.12
C LEU A 275 5.37 -28.90 -2.54
N GLU A 276 5.98 -29.49 -3.56
CA GLU A 276 5.62 -30.81 -4.09
C GLU A 276 6.85 -31.72 -4.06
N THR A 277 6.81 -32.77 -3.25
CA THR A 277 7.86 -33.79 -3.21
C THR A 277 7.41 -34.95 -4.11
N PRO A 278 8.08 -35.19 -5.27
CA PRO A 278 7.76 -36.31 -6.13
C PRO A 278 7.85 -37.64 -5.39
N GLU A 279 7.19 -38.66 -5.91
CA GLU A 279 7.25 -39.98 -5.29
C GLU A 279 8.68 -40.56 -5.34
N PHE A 280 9.18 -41.03 -4.20
CA PHE A 280 10.48 -41.69 -4.07
C PHE A 280 10.42 -42.88 -3.11
N ASN A 281 11.41 -43.76 -3.18
CA ASN A 281 11.56 -44.88 -2.26
C ASN A 281 12.33 -44.45 -1.01
N ALA A 282 11.68 -44.46 0.15
CA ALA A 282 12.29 -44.07 1.42
C ALA A 282 13.47 -44.98 1.81
N LYS A 283 13.50 -46.24 1.35
CA LYS A 283 14.60 -47.19 1.61
C LYS A 283 15.91 -46.80 0.93
N GLU A 284 15.84 -45.95 -0.09
CA GLU A 284 17.02 -45.41 -0.79
C GLU A 284 17.60 -44.19 -0.05
N LYS A 285 16.89 -43.64 0.94
CA LYS A 285 17.32 -42.51 1.75
C LYS A 285 17.97 -42.96 3.06
N ALA A 286 18.83 -42.13 3.62
CA ALA A 286 19.49 -42.38 4.89
C ALA A 286 18.53 -42.07 6.06
N ALA A 287 18.39 -42.99 7.02
CA ALA A 287 17.40 -42.86 8.10
C ALA A 287 17.70 -41.70 9.07
N GLY A 288 16.87 -40.67 9.13
CA GLY A 288 17.02 -39.54 10.04
C GLY A 288 16.13 -38.36 9.69
N SER A 289 16.31 -37.25 10.39
CA SER A 289 15.64 -35.99 10.11
C SER A 289 16.29 -35.25 8.94
N TYR A 290 15.47 -34.54 8.17
CA TYR A 290 15.89 -33.76 7.01
C TYR A 290 15.42 -32.33 7.16
N THR A 291 16.35 -31.38 7.05
CA THR A 291 16.09 -29.95 7.20
C THR A 291 16.67 -29.18 6.01
N GLY A 292 15.99 -28.11 5.62
CA GLY A 292 16.49 -27.18 4.61
C GLY A 292 15.97 -25.78 4.87
N ARG A 293 16.56 -24.79 4.20
CA ARG A 293 16.11 -23.40 4.28
C ARG A 293 15.60 -22.98 2.92
N LEU A 294 14.36 -22.50 2.86
CA LEU A 294 13.82 -21.86 1.66
C LEU A 294 13.93 -20.34 1.83
N LYS A 295 14.78 -19.69 1.04
CA LYS A 295 14.92 -18.24 1.01
C LYS A 295 14.06 -17.67 -0.11
N ILE A 296 13.07 -16.87 0.27
CA ILE A 296 12.20 -16.11 -0.64
C ILE A 296 12.67 -14.66 -0.61
N ILE A 297 12.92 -14.09 -1.78
CA ILE A 297 13.34 -12.70 -1.97
C ILE A 297 12.26 -12.03 -2.80
N PHE A 298 11.79 -10.88 -2.35
CA PHE A 298 10.74 -10.11 -3.01
C PHE A 298 11.23 -8.68 -3.26
N SER A 299 11.05 -8.22 -4.49
CA SER A 299 11.35 -6.86 -4.92
C SER A 299 10.17 -6.31 -5.75
N PRO A 300 9.39 -5.35 -5.25
CA PRO A 300 8.42 -4.64 -6.09
C PRO A 300 9.16 -3.69 -7.06
N SER A 301 8.56 -3.42 -8.21
CA SER A 301 9.07 -2.36 -9.09
C SER A 301 9.03 -1.02 -8.35
N ALA A 302 10.14 -0.29 -8.37
CA ALA A 302 10.11 1.13 -8.04
C ALA A 302 9.21 1.84 -9.06
N GLN A 303 8.20 2.55 -8.60
CA GLN A 303 7.59 3.57 -9.45
C GLN A 303 8.62 4.70 -9.58
N SER A 304 8.80 5.22 -10.79
CA SER A 304 9.31 6.57 -10.96
C SER A 304 8.28 7.49 -10.31
N LEU A 305 8.56 7.92 -9.07
CA LEU A 305 7.81 8.97 -8.39
C LEU A 305 7.95 10.28 -9.16
#